data_AF-A0A6P8ZHT6-F1
#
_entry.id   AF-A0A6P8ZHT6-F1
#
_cell.length_a   1.000
_cell.length_b   1.000
_cell.length_c   1.000
_cell.angle_alpha   90.00
_cell.angle_beta   90.00
_cell.angle_gamma   90.00
#
_symmetry.space_group_name_H-M   'P 1'
#
loop_
_entity.id
_entity.type
_entity.pdbx_description
1 polymer ?
#
loop_
_entity_poly.entity_id
_entity_poly.type
_entity_poly.pdbx_seq_one_letter_code
_entity_poly.pdbx_strand_id
1 'polypeptide(L)'
;MVASIDRRVPCPQGPTEELVKLISKFRTKKVCLKKRPRRDLRVEAILTNVLTRAQEELKAKQQQRLRKWLEVKSCLGVSDEKYKCDSDVWREKDLGLDSLHSFMLQLGEVKTPLHR
;
A
#
# COMPACT_ATOMS: atom_id res chain seq x y z
N MET A 1 25.28 20.02 24.52
CA MET A 1 24.72 19.20 23.42
C MET A 1 23.47 18.52 23.94
N VAL A 2 22.28 19.05 23.64
CA VAL A 2 21.01 18.44 24.09
C VAL A 2 20.60 17.44 23.02
N ALA A 3 20.60 16.16 23.36
CA ALA A 3 20.09 15.12 22.49
C ALA A 3 18.58 15.30 22.35
N SER A 4 18.11 15.63 21.15
CA SER A 4 16.71 15.61 20.78
C SER A 4 16.20 14.17 20.88
N ILE A 5 15.62 13.82 22.03
CA ILE A 5 14.88 12.59 22.22
C ILE A 5 13.62 12.73 21.36
N ASP A 6 13.64 12.10 20.18
CA ASP A 6 12.46 11.91 19.33
C ASP A 6 11.46 11.05 20.11
N ARG A 7 10.59 11.70 20.88
CA ARG A 7 9.44 11.06 21.54
C ARG A 7 8.38 10.76 20.49
N ARG A 8 8.67 9.84 19.55
CA ARG A 8 7.60 9.16 18.84
C ARG A 8 6.89 8.27 19.84
N VAL A 9 5.82 8.79 20.42
CA VAL A 9 4.83 8.00 21.12
C VAL A 9 4.45 6.85 20.17
N PRO A 10 4.62 5.58 20.56
CA PRO A 10 4.12 4.48 19.77
C PRO A 10 2.60 4.61 19.76
N CYS A 11 2.04 5.17 18.68
CA CYS A 11 0.61 5.08 18.48
C CYS A 11 0.25 3.59 18.50
N PRO A 12 -0.72 3.17 19.33
CA PRO A 12 -1.18 1.80 19.34
C PRO A 12 -1.60 1.45 17.91
N GLN A 13 -0.87 0.52 17.32
CA GLN A 13 -1.07 0.13 15.94
C GLN A 13 -2.47 -0.46 15.85
N GLY A 14 -3.33 0.17 15.07
CA GLY A 14 -4.66 -0.39 14.84
C GLY A 14 -4.54 -1.78 14.20
N PRO A 15 -5.52 -2.69 14.40
CA PRO A 15 -5.50 -4.03 13.80
C PRO A 15 -5.27 -4.04 12.28
N THR A 16 -5.66 -2.96 11.60
CA THR A 16 -5.43 -2.77 10.16
C THR A 16 -3.97 -2.43 9.82
N GLU A 17 -3.26 -1.68 10.67
CA GLU A 17 -1.84 -1.36 10.48
C GLU A 17 -0.97 -2.60 10.64
N GLU A 18 -1.32 -3.45 11.60
CA GLU A 18 -0.66 -4.74 11.78
C GLU A 18 -0.82 -5.64 10.53
N LEU A 19 -2.02 -5.68 9.95
CA LEU A 19 -2.26 -6.38 8.67
C LEU A 19 -1.39 -5.82 7.53
N VAL A 20 -1.31 -4.50 7.40
CA VAL A 20 -0.47 -3.85 6.36
C VAL A 20 1.02 -4.18 6.57
N LYS A 21 1.49 -4.18 7.82
CA LYS A 21 2.86 -4.58 8.16
C LYS A 21 3.12 -6.05 7.85
N LEU A 22 2.19 -6.94 8.18
CA LEU A 22 2.31 -8.37 7.87
C LEU A 22 2.37 -8.58 6.36
N ILE A 23 1.48 -7.96 5.58
CA ILE A 23 1.49 -8.05 4.11
C ILE A 23 2.85 -7.59 3.56
N SER A 24 3.36 -6.45 4.04
CA SER A 24 4.67 -5.93 3.63
C SER A 24 5.81 -6.92 3.95
N LYS A 25 5.84 -7.46 5.17
CA LYS A 25 6.83 -8.48 5.58
C LYS A 25 6.77 -9.73 4.71
N PHE A 26 5.57 -10.25 4.44
CA PHE A 26 5.39 -11.46 3.63
C PHE A 26 5.77 -11.24 2.16
N ARG A 27 5.50 -10.06 1.60
CA ARG A 27 5.97 -9.67 0.25
C ARG A 27 7.50 -9.70 0.18
N THR A 28 8.18 -9.04 1.11
CA THR A 28 9.64 -9.04 1.17
C THR A 28 10.19 -10.46 1.30
N LYS A 29 9.61 -11.27 2.20
CA LYS A 29 10.02 -12.67 2.40
C LYS A 29 9.83 -13.53 1.14
N LYS A 30 8.73 -13.34 0.41
CA LYS A 30 8.46 -14.03 -0.86
C LYS A 30 9.48 -13.64 -1.94
N VAL A 31 9.84 -12.36 -2.05
CA VAL A 31 10.90 -11.89 -2.97
C VAL A 31 12.25 -12.52 -2.62
N CYS A 32 12.62 -12.53 -1.34
CA CYS A 32 13.86 -13.16 -0.89
C CYS A 32 13.91 -14.67 -1.21
N LEU A 33 12.79 -15.39 -1.05
CA LEU A 33 12.71 -16.81 -1.37
C LEU A 33 12.80 -17.10 -2.86
N LYS A 34 12.20 -16.27 -3.72
CA LYS A 34 12.30 -16.43 -5.18
C LYS A 34 13.75 -16.34 -5.68
N LYS A 35 14.60 -15.57 -4.99
CA LYS A 35 16.03 -15.40 -5.29
C LYS A 35 16.90 -16.56 -4.81
N ARG A 36 16.38 -17.50 -4.01
CA ARG A 36 17.17 -18.65 -3.51
C ARG A 36 17.33 -19.72 -4.60
N PRO A 37 18.52 -20.37 -4.67
CA PRO A 37 18.80 -21.41 -5.67
C PRO A 37 18.03 -22.71 -5.40
N ARG A 38 17.70 -23.01 -4.15
CA ARG A 38 16.80 -24.10 -3.76
C ARG A 38 15.52 -23.50 -3.17
N ARG A 39 14.39 -23.74 -3.84
CA ARG A 39 13.08 -23.23 -3.43
C ARG A 39 12.33 -24.33 -2.69
N ASP A 40 11.87 -24.01 -1.48
CA ASP A 40 10.93 -24.86 -0.77
C ASP A 40 9.51 -24.48 -1.19
N LEU A 41 8.91 -25.33 -2.04
CA LEU A 41 7.57 -25.13 -2.58
C LEU A 41 6.49 -25.09 -1.48
N ARG A 42 6.68 -25.83 -0.39
CA ARG A 42 5.75 -25.83 0.73
C ARG A 42 5.76 -24.48 1.43
N VAL A 43 6.94 -23.93 1.68
CA VAL A 43 7.08 -22.60 2.29
C VAL A 43 6.52 -21.52 1.38
N GLU A 44 6.76 -21.61 0.06
CA GLU A 44 6.19 -20.65 -0.90
C GLU A 44 4.66 -20.70 -0.96
N ALA A 45 4.07 -21.90 -0.93
CA ALA A 45 2.62 -22.08 -0.89
C ALA A 45 2.02 -21.50 0.40
N ILE A 46 2.63 -21.78 1.57
CA ILE A 46 2.19 -21.23 2.86
C ILE A 46 2.25 -19.70 2.85
N LEU A 47 3.37 -19.12 2.40
CA LEU A 47 3.51 -17.66 2.35
C LEU A 47 2.51 -17.01 1.40
N THR A 48 2.22 -17.66 0.28
CA THR A 48 1.22 -17.17 -0.68
C THR A 48 -0.17 -17.21 -0.06
N ASN A 49 -0.55 -18.31 0.59
CA ASN A 49 -1.85 -18.42 1.28
C ASN A 49 -2.01 -17.40 2.42
N VAL A 50 -0.98 -17.21 3.25
CA VAL A 50 -1.03 -16.21 4.32
C VAL A 50 -1.17 -14.80 3.74
N LEU A 51 -0.44 -14.51 2.66
CA LEU A 51 -0.49 -13.20 2.01
C LEU A 51 -1.86 -12.93 1.37
N THR A 52 -2.47 -13.90 0.69
CA THR A 52 -3.80 -13.75 0.11
C THR A 52 -4.85 -13.51 1.19
N ARG A 53 -4.85 -14.32 2.27
CA ARG A 53 -5.78 -14.16 3.39
C ARG A 53 -5.65 -12.80 4.07
N ALA A 54 -4.43 -12.33 4.32
CA ALA A 54 -4.21 -11.02 4.92
C ALA A 54 -4.70 -9.86 4.01
N GLN A 55 -4.52 -9.99 2.69
CA GLN A 55 -5.03 -9.02 1.71
C GLN A 55 -6.56 -9.02 1.65
N GLU A 56 -7.19 -10.18 1.67
CA GLU A 56 -8.66 -10.32 1.71
C GLU A 56 -9.25 -9.70 2.97
N GLU A 57 -8.65 -9.95 4.14
CA GLU A 57 -9.09 -9.35 5.41
C GLU A 57 -8.97 -7.82 5.38
N LEU A 58 -7.86 -7.30 4.86
CA LEU A 58 -7.66 -5.87 4.71
C LEU A 58 -8.73 -5.26 3.79
N LYS A 59 -8.99 -5.90 2.64
CA LYS A 59 -10.02 -5.45 1.70
C LYS A 59 -11.41 -5.47 2.33
N ALA A 60 -11.76 -6.53 3.07
CA ALA A 60 -13.03 -6.63 3.78
C ALA A 60 -13.19 -5.50 4.82
N LYS A 61 -12.14 -5.18 5.59
CA LYS A 61 -12.14 -4.06 6.55
C LYS A 61 -12.29 -2.70 5.87
N GLN A 62 -11.62 -2.50 4.73
CA GLN A 62 -11.75 -1.28 3.94
C GLN A 62 -13.17 -1.12 3.38
N GLN A 63 -13.75 -2.19 2.83
CA GLN A 63 -15.13 -2.19 2.33
C GLN A 63 -16.15 -1.96 3.45
N GLN A 64 -15.94 -2.55 4.64
CA GLN A 64 -16.80 -2.29 5.79
C GLN A 64 -16.73 -0.82 6.22
N ARG A 65 -15.53 -0.23 6.26
CA ARG A 65 -15.35 1.19 6.56
C ARG A 65 -16.03 2.08 5.53
N LEU A 66 -15.89 1.76 4.24
CA LEU A 66 -16.56 2.47 3.16
C LEU A 66 -18.08 2.40 3.31
N ARG A 67 -18.65 1.22 3.57
CA ARG A 67 -20.10 1.06 3.78
C ARG A 67 -20.61 1.91 4.94
N LYS A 68 -19.93 1.86 6.09
CA LYS A 68 -20.26 2.70 7.26
C LYS A 68 -20.17 4.20 6.93
N TRP A 69 -19.16 4.59 6.17
CA TRP A 69 -19.01 5.98 5.73
C TRP A 69 -20.16 6.42 4.82
N LEU A 70 -20.55 5.59 3.84
CA LEU A 70 -21.67 5.88 2.95
C LEU A 70 -23.00 5.96 3.72
N GLU A 71 -23.20 5.08 4.69
CA GLU A 71 -24.37 5.10 5.58
C GLU A 71 -24.45 6.42 6.36
N VAL A 72 -23.36 6.80 7.05
CA VAL A 72 -23.27 8.08 7.76
C VAL A 72 -23.49 9.27 6.81
N LYS A 73 -22.89 9.25 5.62
CA LYS A 73 -23.06 10.29 4.60
C LYS A 73 -24.53 10.45 4.20
N SER A 74 -25.25 9.33 4.02
CA SER A 74 -26.67 9.35 3.71
C SER A 74 -27.53 9.89 4.85
N CYS A 75 -27.25 9.48 6.10
CA CYS A 75 -27.95 9.97 7.29
C CYS A 75 -27.77 11.48 7.52
N LEU A 76 -26.61 12.02 7.16
CA LEU A 76 -26.29 13.44 7.30
C LEU A 76 -26.88 14.30 6.16
N GLY A 77 -27.63 13.72 5.22
CA GLY A 77 -28.25 14.46 4.12
C GLY A 77 -27.24 15.12 3.19
N VAL A 78 -26.01 14.60 3.14
CA VAL A 78 -24.94 15.09 2.25
C VAL A 78 -25.22 14.55 0.84
N SER A 79 -26.21 15.14 0.18
CA SER A 79 -26.55 14.87 -1.22
C SER A 79 -25.33 15.17 -2.10
N ASP A 80 -25.00 14.25 -3.01
CA ASP A 80 -23.85 14.39 -3.93
C ASP A 80 -23.90 15.66 -4.79
N GLU A 81 -25.07 16.29 -4.94
CA GLU A 81 -25.25 17.53 -5.70
C GLU A 81 -24.39 18.71 -5.18
N LYS A 82 -24.03 18.74 -3.89
CA LYS A 82 -23.20 19.83 -3.32
C LYS A 82 -21.74 19.44 -3.10
N TYR A 83 -21.44 18.14 -3.21
CA TYR A 83 -20.10 17.59 -3.18
C TYR A 83 -20.01 16.61 -4.33
N LYS A 84 -19.99 17.14 -5.56
CA LYS A 84 -19.20 16.49 -6.61
C LYS A 84 -17.82 16.35 -5.97
N CYS A 85 -17.53 15.16 -5.42
CA CYS A 85 -16.20 14.82 -4.99
C CYS A 85 -15.39 15.05 -6.24
N ASP A 86 -14.69 16.17 -6.23
CA ASP A 86 -13.92 16.64 -7.34
C ASP A 86 -12.98 15.48 -7.63
N SER A 87 -13.32 14.65 -8.63
CA SER A 87 -12.45 13.56 -9.06
C SER A 87 -11.13 14.12 -9.57
N ASP A 88 -11.05 15.44 -9.66
CA ASP A 88 -9.89 16.23 -9.94
C ASP A 88 -8.98 16.49 -8.73
N VAL A 89 -9.33 16.12 -7.48
CA VAL A 89 -8.35 16.15 -6.36
C VAL A 89 -7.18 15.20 -6.65
N TRP A 90 -7.41 14.17 -7.47
CA TRP A 90 -6.38 13.28 -7.99
C TRP A 90 -6.12 13.52 -9.49
N ARG A 91 -6.30 14.75 -10.02
CA ARG A 91 -5.80 15.05 -11.36
C ARG A 91 -4.31 14.72 -11.38
N GLU A 92 -3.94 13.82 -12.29
CA GLU A 92 -2.59 13.32 -12.47
C GLU A 92 -1.54 14.45 -12.62
N LYS A 93 -2.00 15.61 -13.13
CA LYS A 93 -1.26 16.87 -13.22
C LYS A 93 -0.85 17.49 -11.88
N ASP A 94 -1.69 17.40 -10.85
CA ASP A 94 -1.45 18.06 -9.55
C ASP A 94 -0.55 17.22 -8.63
N LEU A 95 -0.40 15.93 -8.94
CA LEU A 95 0.44 14.98 -8.19
C LEU A 95 1.85 14.83 -8.75
N GLY A 96 2.19 15.57 -9.81
CA GLY A 96 3.50 15.48 -10.47
C GLY A 96 3.80 14.09 -11.00
N LEU A 97 2.78 13.28 -11.29
CA LEU A 97 2.96 11.89 -11.77
C LEU A 97 3.60 11.87 -13.17
N ASP A 98 3.40 12.92 -13.97
CA ASP A 98 4.12 13.15 -15.22
C ASP A 98 5.64 13.30 -14.99
N SER A 99 6.04 13.97 -13.90
CA SER A 99 7.46 14.10 -13.51
C SER A 99 8.05 12.75 -13.12
N LEU A 100 7.29 11.94 -12.36
CA LEU A 100 7.70 10.58 -12.01
C LEU A 100 7.77 9.68 -13.25
N HIS A 101 6.82 9.77 -14.17
CA HIS A 101 6.79 9.01 -15.41
C HIS A 101 7.97 9.37 -16.32
N SER A 102 8.24 10.68 -16.49
CA SER A 102 9.41 11.17 -17.20
C SER A 102 10.72 10.69 -16.58
N PHE A 103 10.80 10.68 -15.24
CA PHE A 103 11.95 10.16 -14.51
C PHE A 103 12.13 8.64 -14.70
N MET A 104 11.05 7.86 -14.67
CA MET A 104 11.13 6.41 -14.93
C MET A 104 11.55 6.08 -16.36
N LEU A 105 11.18 6.92 -17.34
CA LEU A 105 11.67 6.81 -18.71
C LEU A 105 13.18 7.12 -18.80
N GLN A 106 13.65 8.16 -18.12
CA GLN A 106 15.09 8.47 -18.02
C GLN A 106 15.90 7.33 -17.38
N LEU A 107 15.35 6.66 -16.36
CA LEU A 107 16.00 5.46 -15.77
C LEU A 107 16.10 4.29 -16.78
N GLY A 108 15.19 4.23 -17.74
CA GLY A 108 15.24 3.25 -18.84
C GLY A 108 16.39 3.49 -19.81
N GLU A 109 16.77 4.75 -20.02
CA GLU A 109 17.92 5.16 -20.86
C GLU A 109 19.26 4.91 -20.16
N VAL A 110 19.30 5.01 -18.83
CA VAL A 110 20.48 4.70 -18.00
C VAL A 110 20.63 3.19 -17.77
N LYS A 111 19.88 2.32 -18.48
CA LYS A 111 20.13 0.88 -18.48
C LYS A 111 21.58 0.62 -18.88
N THR A 112 22.41 0.35 -17.88
CA THR A 112 23.76 -0.14 -18.10
C THR A 112 23.65 -1.42 -18.92
N PRO A 113 24.41 -1.57 -20.01
CA PRO A 113 24.55 -2.86 -20.63
C PRO A 113 25.14 -3.78 -19.57
N LEU A 114 24.36 -4.76 -19.13
CA LEU A 114 24.89 -5.91 -18.42
C LEU A 114 25.80 -6.61 -19.43
N HIS A 115 27.08 -6.23 -19.44
CA HIS A 115 28.12 -6.99 -20.11
C HIS A 115 28.07 -8.40 -19.53
N ARG A 116 27.75 -9.36 -20.40
CA ARG A 116 27.62 -10.77 -20.08
C ARG A 116 28.86 -11.50 -20.57
#